data_AF-A0A2M9JR45-F1
#
_entry.id   AF-A0A2M9JR45-F1
#
_cell.length_a   1.000
_cell.length_b   1.000
_cell.length_c   1.000
_cell.angle_alpha   90.00
_cell.angle_beta   90.00
_cell.angle_gamma   90.00
#
_symmetry.space_group_name_H-M   'P 1'
#
loop_
_entity.id
_entity.type
_entity.pdbx_description
1 polymer ?
#
loop_
_entity_poly.entity_id
_entity_poly.type
_entity_poly.pdbx_seq_one_letter_code
_entity_poly.pdbx_strand_id
1 'polypeptide(L)'
;MRQHRLATLGAALCTAAALGLAVPPVAAAVPHQCSYLSSASRHTVMYGDTGVGVKQAQCLSNAWGGEPPKLTLDGVFDSVMLKKIKWIQGCHGLPASGVIEDRTWQVLYHPALDCYNHYPA
;
A
#
# COMPACT_ATOMS: atom_id res chain seq x y z
N MET A 1 -5.05 48.62 -44.13
CA MET A 1 -4.40 49.37 -43.04
C MET A 1 -3.34 48.46 -42.41
N ARG A 2 -2.07 48.71 -42.75
CA ARG A 2 -0.86 48.20 -42.09
C ARG A 2 -0.77 48.81 -40.68
N GLN A 3 -0.25 48.09 -39.69
CA GLN A 3 0.95 48.50 -38.96
C GLN A 3 1.70 47.28 -38.40
N HIS A 4 2.98 47.19 -38.75
CA HIS A 4 4.00 46.30 -38.20
C HIS A 4 4.73 47.02 -37.07
N ARG A 5 5.19 46.30 -36.04
CA ARG A 5 6.45 46.60 -35.34
C ARG A 5 7.22 45.31 -35.03
N LEU A 6 8.43 45.24 -35.59
CA LEU A 6 9.49 44.25 -35.41
C LEU A 6 10.39 44.65 -34.23
N ALA A 7 11.02 43.66 -33.59
CA ALA A 7 12.42 43.60 -33.09
C ALA A 7 12.51 42.56 -31.94
N THR A 8 13.51 41.70 -31.74
CA THR A 8 14.73 41.31 -32.46
C THR A 8 15.30 40.06 -31.76
N LEU A 9 15.77 39.09 -32.56
CA LEU A 9 16.98 38.25 -32.39
C LEU A 9 17.34 37.66 -31.01
N GLY A 10 17.34 36.32 -30.96
CA GLY A 10 18.14 35.52 -30.04
C GLY A 10 18.42 34.16 -30.68
N ALA A 11 19.46 34.08 -31.51
CA ALA A 11 19.98 32.82 -32.04
C ALA A 11 20.96 32.21 -31.04
N ALA A 12 20.71 30.99 -30.60
CA ALA A 12 21.75 30.06 -30.18
C ALA A 12 21.20 28.63 -30.31
N LEU A 13 21.50 27.99 -31.44
CA LEU A 13 21.43 26.54 -31.57
C LEU A 13 22.52 25.95 -30.67
N CYS A 14 22.11 25.18 -29.66
CA CYS A 14 22.95 24.13 -29.09
C CYS A 14 22.22 22.80 -29.32
N THR A 15 22.48 22.18 -30.47
CA THR A 15 22.19 20.78 -30.71
C THR A 15 23.15 19.93 -29.90
N ALA A 16 22.70 19.45 -28.73
CA ALA A 16 23.28 18.31 -28.05
C ALA A 16 22.20 17.23 -27.95
N ALA A 17 22.09 16.42 -29.00
CA ALA A 17 21.36 15.17 -28.98
C ALA A 17 22.13 14.17 -28.11
N ALA A 18 21.84 14.15 -26.82
CA ALA A 18 22.12 13.00 -25.97
C ALA A 18 20.84 12.15 -25.95
N LEU A 19 20.83 11.06 -26.72
CA LEU A 19 19.86 9.97 -26.60
C LEU A 19 20.08 9.25 -25.26
N GLY A 20 19.79 9.93 -24.16
CA GLY A 20 19.54 9.29 -22.89
C GLY A 20 18.11 8.78 -22.91
N LEU A 21 17.93 7.46 -23.04
CA LEU A 21 16.69 6.82 -22.62
C LEU A 21 16.60 6.99 -21.10
N ALA A 22 16.21 8.18 -20.64
CA ALA A 22 15.70 8.36 -19.30
C ALA A 22 14.41 7.55 -19.25
N VAL A 23 14.49 6.31 -18.78
CA VAL A 23 13.32 5.56 -18.34
C VAL A 23 12.70 6.42 -17.25
N PRO A 24 11.53 7.06 -17.46
CA PRO A 24 10.89 7.73 -16.36
C PRO A 24 10.68 6.68 -15.27
N PRO A 25 10.89 6.99 -13.97
CA PRO A 25 10.40 6.11 -12.93
C PRO A 25 8.91 5.97 -13.22
N VAL A 26 8.48 4.78 -13.64
CA VAL A 26 7.06 4.46 -13.66
C VAL A 26 6.66 4.65 -12.22
N ALA A 27 5.95 5.75 -11.94
CA ALA A 27 5.26 5.92 -10.68
C ALA A 27 4.38 4.67 -10.60
N ALA A 28 4.84 3.67 -9.84
CA ALA A 28 4.14 2.41 -9.70
C ALA A 28 2.75 2.80 -9.26
N ALA A 29 1.76 2.59 -10.14
CA ALA A 29 0.38 2.91 -9.84
C ALA A 29 0.08 2.21 -8.53
N VAL A 30 -0.17 2.99 -7.48
CA VAL A 30 -0.50 2.44 -6.17
C VAL A 30 -1.74 1.60 -6.43
N PRO A 31 -1.73 0.28 -6.18
CA PRO A 31 -2.92 -0.52 -6.35
C PRO A 31 -4.01 0.11 -5.49
N HIS A 32 -5.02 0.73 -6.11
CA HIS A 32 -6.16 1.32 -5.40
C HIS A 32 -7.01 0.24 -4.73
N GLN A 33 -6.73 -1.02 -5.06
CA GLN A 33 -7.25 -2.20 -4.41
C GLN A 33 -6.04 -3.01 -3.98
N CYS A 34 -6.03 -3.50 -2.75
CA CYS A 34 -5.00 -4.42 -2.29
C CYS A 34 -5.03 -5.66 -3.20
N SER A 35 -4.13 -5.72 -4.19
CA SER A 35 -4.11 -6.75 -5.24
C SER A 35 -2.72 -7.37 -5.42
N TYR A 36 -1.98 -7.50 -4.32
CA TYR A 36 -0.66 -8.12 -4.28
C TYR A 36 -0.73 -9.65 -4.31
N LEU A 37 -1.84 -10.23 -3.82
CA LEU A 37 -2.09 -11.66 -3.83
C LEU A 37 -3.55 -11.93 -4.23
N SER A 38 -3.75 -12.91 -5.11
CA SER A 38 -5.10 -13.35 -5.48
C SER A 38 -5.74 -14.15 -4.34
N SER A 39 -7.07 -14.15 -4.27
CA SER A 39 -7.80 -14.95 -3.28
C SER A 39 -7.52 -16.45 -3.39
N ALA A 40 -7.23 -16.95 -4.60
CA ALA A 40 -6.91 -18.34 -4.91
C ALA A 40 -5.50 -18.78 -4.46
N SER A 41 -4.61 -17.82 -4.19
CA SER A 41 -3.21 -18.09 -3.76
C SER A 41 -2.96 -17.74 -2.29
N ARG A 42 -4.03 -17.48 -1.52
CA ARG A 42 -3.92 -17.21 -0.08
C ARG A 42 -3.42 -18.45 0.65
N HIS A 43 -2.42 -18.21 1.49
CA HIS A 43 -1.84 -19.18 2.41
C HIS A 43 -1.90 -18.60 3.83
N THR A 44 -1.53 -19.41 4.82
CA THR A 44 -1.37 -18.92 6.19
C THR A 44 -0.21 -17.95 6.23
N VAL A 45 -0.43 -16.75 6.79
CA VAL A 45 0.58 -15.71 6.94
C VAL A 45 0.75 -15.41 8.43
N MET A 46 1.98 -15.46 8.94
CA MET A 46 2.30 -15.31 10.37
C MET A 46 3.58 -14.50 10.62
N TYR A 47 3.82 -14.14 11.88
CA TYR A 47 5.00 -13.38 12.29
C TYR A 47 6.30 -13.99 11.74
N GLY A 48 7.15 -13.13 11.18
CA GLY A 48 8.40 -13.53 10.53
C GLY A 48 8.28 -13.83 9.04
N ASP A 49 7.07 -14.06 8.52
CA ASP A 49 6.87 -14.25 7.08
C ASP A 49 7.21 -12.98 6.30
N THR A 50 7.55 -13.18 5.02
CA THR A 50 7.80 -12.09 4.08
C THR A 50 7.15 -12.33 2.72
N GLY A 51 6.99 -11.28 1.93
CA GLY A 51 6.58 -11.36 0.52
C GLY A 51 5.16 -10.87 0.24
N VAL A 52 4.60 -11.32 -0.89
CA VAL A 52 3.37 -10.75 -1.45
C VAL A 52 2.12 -10.99 -0.60
N GLY A 53 2.05 -12.12 0.13
CA GLY A 53 0.96 -12.39 1.06
C GLY A 53 0.95 -11.44 2.25
N VAL A 54 2.13 -11.14 2.80
CA VAL A 54 2.28 -10.14 3.86
C VAL A 54 1.88 -8.76 3.35
N LYS A 55 2.35 -8.37 2.16
CA LYS A 55 2.03 -7.08 1.54
C LYS A 55 0.53 -6.89 1.30
N GLN A 56 -0.14 -7.96 0.87
CA GLN A 56 -1.60 -8.01 0.75
C GLN A 56 -2.27 -7.75 2.10
N ALA A 57 -1.86 -8.45 3.15
CA ALA A 57 -2.42 -8.30 4.48
C ALA A 57 -2.16 -6.91 5.09
N GLN A 58 -0.95 -6.36 4.94
CA GLN A 58 -0.62 -5.00 5.37
C GLN A 58 -1.55 -3.97 4.73
N CYS A 59 -1.74 -4.08 3.40
CA CYS A 59 -2.62 -3.18 2.65
C CYS A 59 -4.06 -3.27 3.16
N LEU A 60 -4.61 -4.48 3.27
CA LEU A 60 -5.98 -4.68 3.75
C LEU A 60 -6.15 -4.18 5.18
N SER A 61 -5.19 -4.47 6.07
CA SER A 61 -5.23 -4.03 7.47
C SER A 61 -5.22 -2.50 7.62
N ASN A 62 -4.68 -1.76 6.64
CA ASN A 62 -4.65 -0.30 6.66
C ASN A 62 -6.01 0.36 6.35
N ALA A 63 -6.99 -0.39 5.86
CA ALA A 63 -8.34 0.10 5.63
C ALA A 63 -9.24 0.08 6.88
N TRP A 64 -8.72 -0.40 8.02
CA TRP A 64 -9.47 -0.55 9.27
C TRP A 64 -9.52 0.73 10.08
N GLY A 65 -10.68 1.02 10.71
CA GLY A 65 -10.85 2.12 11.66
C GLY A 65 -10.11 1.92 12.99
N GLY A 66 -10.40 2.75 14.00
CA GLY A 66 -9.88 2.57 15.38
C GLY A 66 -8.46 3.10 15.66
N GLU A 67 -7.94 3.97 14.79
CA GLU A 67 -6.61 4.62 14.90
C GLU A 67 -5.39 3.69 15.13
N PRO A 68 -5.31 2.46 14.57
CA PRO A 68 -4.08 1.69 14.61
C PRO A 68 -2.98 2.38 13.77
N PRO A 69 -1.68 2.10 14.04
CA PRO A 69 -0.61 2.59 13.18
C PRO A 69 -0.83 2.11 11.74
N LYS A 70 -0.55 3.01 10.78
CA LYS A 70 -0.52 2.67 9.37
C LYS A 70 0.75 1.87 9.10
N LEU A 71 0.60 0.64 8.61
CA LEU A 71 1.73 -0.22 8.28
C LEU A 71 2.36 0.24 6.97
N THR A 72 3.68 0.15 6.89
CA THR A 72 4.40 0.18 5.62
C THR A 72 4.04 -1.06 4.81
N LEU A 73 3.89 -0.91 3.49
CA LEU A 73 3.69 -2.04 2.59
C LEU A 73 5.05 -2.58 2.12
N ASP A 74 5.87 -3.06 3.06
CA ASP A 74 7.20 -3.61 2.78
C ASP A 74 7.18 -5.13 2.59
N GLY A 75 6.06 -5.79 2.92
CA GLY A 75 5.93 -7.23 2.86
C GLY A 75 6.71 -7.95 3.96
N VAL A 76 6.93 -7.34 5.13
CA VAL A 76 7.54 -7.96 6.31
C VAL A 76 6.53 -8.07 7.45
N PHE A 77 6.34 -9.28 7.97
CA PHE A 77 5.42 -9.50 9.09
C PHE A 77 6.16 -9.32 10.42
N ASP A 78 6.29 -8.05 10.82
CA ASP A 78 6.96 -7.65 12.06
C ASP A 78 6.03 -7.62 13.29
N SER A 79 6.56 -7.11 14.42
CA SER A 79 5.82 -7.01 15.67
C SER A 79 4.70 -5.97 15.63
N VAL A 80 4.84 -4.93 14.81
CA VAL A 80 3.82 -3.88 14.63
C VAL A 80 2.61 -4.46 13.90
N MET A 81 2.86 -5.20 12.82
CA MET A 81 1.83 -5.94 12.10
C MET A 81 1.18 -6.99 12.99
N LEU A 82 1.95 -7.71 13.82
CA LEU A 82 1.41 -8.70 14.76
C LEU A 82 0.41 -8.10 15.74
N LYS A 83 0.77 -6.96 16.35
CA LYS A 83 -0.14 -6.23 17.25
C LYS A 83 -1.42 -5.82 16.53
N LYS A 84 -1.31 -5.35 15.29
CA LYS A 84 -2.46 -4.93 14.46
C LYS A 84 -3.39 -6.07 14.09
N ILE A 85 -2.85 -7.21 13.65
CA ILE A 85 -3.67 -8.38 13.30
C ILE A 85 -4.40 -8.93 14.53
N LYS A 86 -3.73 -9.01 15.68
CA LYS A 86 -4.36 -9.43 16.94
C LYS A 86 -5.53 -8.52 17.33
N TRP A 87 -5.35 -7.21 17.16
CA TRP A 87 -6.40 -6.24 17.40
C TRP A 87 -7.59 -6.43 16.45
N ILE A 88 -7.36 -6.54 15.12
CA ILE A 88 -8.40 -6.80 14.12
C ILE A 88 -9.17 -8.09 14.43
N GLN A 89 -8.45 -9.16 14.81
CA GLN A 89 -9.04 -10.43 15.23
C GLN A 89 -9.97 -10.24 16.43
N GLY A 90 -9.51 -9.54 17.47
CA GLY A 90 -10.32 -9.23 18.65
C GLY A 90 -11.56 -8.40 18.33
N CYS A 91 -11.46 -7.43 17.41
CA CYS A 91 -12.60 -6.65 16.92
C CYS A 91 -13.69 -7.51 16.24
N HIS A 92 -13.32 -8.68 15.74
CA HIS A 92 -14.22 -9.61 15.03
C HIS A 92 -14.57 -10.86 15.83
N GLY A 93 -14.27 -10.87 17.14
CA GLY A 93 -14.52 -12.03 18.00
C GLY A 93 -13.70 -13.27 17.62
N LEU A 94 -12.63 -13.10 16.84
CA LEU A 94 -11.69 -14.18 16.55
C LEU A 94 -10.67 -14.31 17.69
N PRO A 95 -10.08 -15.50 17.89
CA PRO A 95 -8.90 -15.63 18.71
C PRO A 95 -7.78 -14.70 18.21
N ALA A 96 -7.23 -13.88 19.09
CA ALA A 96 -6.14 -12.95 18.79
C ALA A 96 -4.77 -13.66 18.68
N SER A 97 -4.69 -14.68 17.82
CA SER A 97 -3.48 -15.48 17.59
C SER A 97 -2.37 -14.66 16.91
N GLY A 98 -2.76 -13.69 16.09
CA GLY A 98 -1.84 -12.99 15.18
C GLY A 98 -1.51 -13.76 13.91
N VAL A 99 -2.10 -14.94 13.70
CA VAL A 99 -1.94 -15.76 12.49
C VAL A 99 -3.08 -15.46 11.54
N ILE A 100 -2.77 -15.18 10.27
CA ILE A 100 -3.74 -14.90 9.21
C ILE A 100 -4.08 -16.20 8.48
N GLU A 101 -5.10 -16.88 8.99
CA GLU A 101 -5.75 -18.04 8.34
C GLU A 101 -7.02 -17.60 7.58
N ASP A 102 -7.78 -18.55 7.02
CA ASP A 102 -8.97 -18.28 6.19
C ASP A 102 -9.97 -17.31 6.81
N ARG A 103 -10.29 -17.46 8.11
CA ARG A 103 -11.22 -16.54 8.80
C ARG A 103 -10.64 -15.14 8.97
N THR A 104 -9.35 -15.02 9.31
CA THR A 104 -8.72 -13.70 9.42
C THR A 104 -8.58 -13.04 8.04
N TRP A 105 -8.29 -13.83 6.99
CA TRP A 105 -8.34 -13.35 5.62
C TRP A 105 -9.71 -12.81 5.25
N GLN A 106 -10.80 -13.54 5.53
CA GLN A 106 -12.17 -13.05 5.30
C GLN A 106 -12.41 -11.72 6.01
N VAL A 107 -12.03 -11.62 7.28
CA VAL A 107 -12.13 -10.38 8.05
C VAL A 107 -11.39 -9.26 7.32
N LEU A 108 -10.11 -9.41 6.98
CA LEU A 108 -9.29 -8.36 6.34
C LEU A 108 -9.91 -7.76 5.06
N TYR A 109 -10.70 -8.52 4.29
CA TYR A 109 -11.42 -8.01 3.11
C TYR A 109 -12.73 -7.26 3.42
N HIS A 110 -13.21 -7.31 4.66
CA HIS A 110 -14.42 -6.65 5.15
C HIS A 110 -14.05 -5.69 6.29
N PRO A 111 -13.45 -4.53 5.98
CA PRO A 111 -12.98 -3.59 7.00
C PRO A 111 -14.15 -3.06 7.83
N ALA A 112 -13.99 -3.08 9.16
CA ALA A 112 -14.90 -2.36 10.05
C ALA A 112 -14.52 -0.88 10.13
N LEU A 113 -15.54 -0.02 10.06
CA LEU A 113 -15.39 1.44 10.15
C LEU A 113 -15.14 1.88 11.61
N ASP A 114 -15.69 1.15 12.57
CA ASP A 114 -15.46 1.30 13.99
C ASP A 114 -15.14 -0.06 14.63
N CYS A 115 -14.13 -0.08 15.49
CA CYS A 115 -13.92 -1.19 16.41
C CYS A 115 -14.00 -0.64 17.83
N TYR A 116 -14.92 -1.19 18.62
CA TYR A 116 -15.15 -0.77 20.00
C TYR A 116 -13.92 -1.02 20.90
N ASN A 117 -13.13 -2.05 20.60
CA ASN A 117 -11.89 -2.28 21.31
C ASN A 117 -10.85 -1.25 20.88
N HIS A 118 -10.43 -0.40 21.81
CA HIS A 118 -9.34 0.54 21.57
C HIS A 118 -8.06 -0.19 21.16
N TYR A 119 -7.31 0.42 20.24
CA TYR A 119 -6.00 -0.10 19.88
C TYR A 119 -5.08 -0.07 21.10
N PRO A 120 -4.43 -1.19 21.48
CA PRO A 120 -3.57 -1.22 22.64
C PRO A 120 -2.39 -0.26 22.47
N ALA A 121 -2.10 0.52 23.52
CA ALA A 121 -0.92 1.39 23.59
C ALA A 121 0.37 0.59 23.39
#